data_AF-A0A971W0Z8-F1
#
_entry.id   AF-A0A971W0Z8-F1
#
_cell.length_a   1.000
_cell.length_b   1.000
_cell.length_c   1.000
_cell.angle_alpha   90.00
_cell.angle_beta   90.00
_cell.angle_gamma   90.00
#
_symmetry.space_group_name_H-M   'P 1'
#
loop_
_entity.id
_entity.type
_entity.pdbx_description
1 polymer ?
#
loop_
_entity_poly.entity_id
_entity_poly.type
_entity_poly.pdbx_seq_one_letter_code
_entity_poly.pdbx_strand_id
1 'polypeptide(L)'
;MKEHVKALLKKRGVEMMDIAEIVFEMQNKYLPIDMDMCLRVVESVLEKNEVQNAILTGIALDMAAEKKQVEEPLLSMLLGDEPLYGV
;
A
#
# COMPACT_ATOMS: atom_id res chain seq x y z
N MET A 1 7.62 -11.66 -7.88
CA MET A 1 6.36 -11.04 -7.41
C MET A 1 6.65 -9.76 -6.63
N LYS A 2 7.44 -9.81 -5.54
CA LYS A 2 7.96 -8.64 -4.81
C LYS A 2 8.37 -7.44 -5.67
N GLU A 3 9.27 -7.62 -6.64
CA GLU A 3 9.72 -6.51 -7.51
C GLU A 3 8.60 -5.88 -8.35
N HIS A 4 7.61 -6.68 -8.74
CA HIS A 4 6.43 -6.16 -9.45
C HIS A 4 5.57 -5.30 -8.53
N VAL A 5 5.39 -5.72 -7.28
CA VAL A 5 4.67 -4.94 -6.25
C VAL A 5 5.39 -3.62 -5.97
N LYS A 6 6.72 -3.66 -5.79
CA LYS A 6 7.54 -2.43 -5.63
C LYS A 6 7.36 -1.48 -6.82
N ALA A 7 7.37 -2.00 -8.04
CA ALA A 7 7.17 -1.19 -9.24
C ALA A 7 5.77 -0.58 -9.31
N LEU A 8 4.73 -1.31 -8.86
CA LEU A 8 3.36 -0.79 -8.80
C LEU A 8 3.21 0.32 -7.76
N LEU A 9 3.73 0.12 -6.55
CA LEU A 9 3.75 1.15 -5.50
C LEU A 9 4.45 2.42 -6.00
N LYS A 10 5.64 2.26 -6.60
CA LYS A 10 6.40 3.36 -7.20
C LYS A 10 5.61 4.08 -8.29
N LYS A 11 4.89 3.34 -9.14
CA LYS A 11 4.03 3.92 -10.19
C LYS A 11 2.85 4.72 -9.59
N ARG A 12 2.39 4.37 -8.39
CA ARG A 12 1.39 5.12 -7.62
C ARG A 12 1.99 6.25 -6.79
N GLY A 13 3.31 6.48 -6.89
CA GLY A 13 4.00 7.56 -6.20
C GLY A 13 4.40 7.22 -4.75
N VAL A 14 4.47 5.92 -4.41
CA VAL A 14 4.88 5.46 -3.08
C VAL A 14 6.22 4.72 -3.19
N GLU A 15 7.26 5.28 -2.62
CA GLU A 15 8.57 4.65 -2.43
C GLU A 15 8.62 3.85 -1.12
N MET A 16 9.53 2.88 -1.03
CA MET A 16 9.72 2.10 0.21
C MET A 16 10.15 2.99 1.39
N MET A 17 10.84 4.09 1.09
CA MET A 17 11.28 5.08 2.06
C MET A 17 10.09 5.79 2.71
N ASP A 18 9.05 6.14 1.95
CA ASP A 18 7.85 6.83 2.48
C ASP A 18 7.16 5.97 3.55
N ILE A 19 7.11 4.66 3.31
CA ILE A 19 6.55 3.69 4.27
C ILE A 19 7.46 3.58 5.51
N ALA A 20 8.78 3.57 5.31
CA ALA A 20 9.74 3.49 6.41
C ALA A 20 9.72 4.75 7.30
N GLU A 21 9.50 5.93 6.71
CA GLU A 21 9.34 7.19 7.44
C GLU A 21 8.11 7.15 8.35
N ILE A 22 6.97 6.63 7.87
CA ILE A 22 5.78 6.43 8.71
C ILE A 22 6.09 5.49 9.88
N VAL A 23 6.79 4.37 9.63
CA VAL A 23 7.20 3.45 10.70
C VAL A 23 8.10 4.14 11.72
N PHE A 24 9.07 4.94 11.26
CA PHE A 24 9.97 5.69 12.11
C PHE A 24 9.21 6.69 13.00
N GLU A 25 8.32 7.49 12.41
CA GLU A 25 7.50 8.47 13.14
C GLU A 25 6.64 7.82 14.23
N MET A 26 6.09 6.64 13.94
CA MET A 26 5.25 5.89 14.89
C MET A 26 6.07 5.28 16.04
N GLN A 27 7.28 4.78 15.77
CA GLN A 27 8.01 3.93 16.71
C GLN A 27 9.15 4.65 17.46
N ASN A 28 9.72 5.72 16.90
CA ASN A 28 10.86 6.43 17.49
C ASN A 28 10.55 7.06 18.87
N LYS A 29 9.27 7.25 19.20
CA LYS A 29 8.84 7.70 20.54
C LYS A 29 8.99 6.63 21.63
N TYR A 30 9.04 5.36 21.24
CA TYR A 30 9.03 4.22 22.17
C TYR A 30 10.36 3.47 22.19
N LEU A 31 11.07 3.44 21.05
CA LEU A 31 12.30 2.69 20.87
C LEU A 31 13.31 3.52 20.08
N PRO A 32 14.60 3.50 20.46
CA PRO A 32 15.65 4.09 19.64
C PRO A 32 15.87 3.20 18.42
N ILE A 33 15.31 3.62 17.30
CA ILE A 33 15.43 2.95 16.00
C ILE A 33 16.09 3.91 15.01
N ASP A 34 16.69 3.36 13.96
CA ASP A 34 17.19 4.13 12.84
C ASP A 34 16.39 3.84 11.57
N MET A 35 16.56 4.67 10.56
CA MET A 35 15.82 4.55 9.31
C MET A 35 16.17 3.26 8.55
N ASP A 36 17.42 2.79 8.65
CA ASP A 36 17.85 1.53 8.05
C ASP A 36 17.08 0.33 8.65
N MET A 37 16.84 0.35 9.96
CA MET A 37 16.01 -0.64 10.64
C MET A 37 14.56 -0.58 10.17
N CYS A 38 13.97 0.61 10.06
CA CYS A 38 12.62 0.79 9.52
C CYS A 38 12.51 0.21 8.12
N LEU A 39 13.45 0.54 7.23
CA LEU A 39 13.47 0.05 5.86
C LEU A 39 13.58 -1.48 5.81
N ARG A 40 14.48 -2.09 6.60
CA ARG A 40 14.60 -3.57 6.70
C ARG A 40 13.30 -4.24 7.15
N VAL A 41 12.59 -3.64 8.10
CA VAL A 41 11.29 -4.16 8.58
C VAL A 41 10.24 -4.08 7.47
N VAL A 42 10.13 -2.94 6.80
CA VAL A 42 9.20 -2.76 5.69
C VAL A 42 9.51 -3.74 4.55
N GLU A 43 10.79 -3.93 4.21
CA GLU A 43 11.20 -4.92 3.21
C GLU A 43 10.82 -6.34 3.62
N SER A 44 10.99 -6.70 4.89
CA SER A 44 10.62 -8.01 5.42
C SER A 44 9.10 -8.25 5.39
N VAL A 45 8.29 -7.22 5.64
CA VAL A 45 6.83 -7.29 5.49
C VAL A 45 6.45 -7.54 4.03
N LEU A 46 7.13 -6.89 3.08
CA LEU A 46 6.89 -7.07 1.66
C LEU A 46 7.30 -8.46 1.15
N GLU A 47 8.15 -9.22 1.85
CA GLU A 47 8.44 -10.62 1.51
C GLU A 47 7.24 -11.55 1.70
N LYS A 48 6.22 -11.14 2.46
CA LYS A 48 5.06 -11.98 2.75
C LYS A 48 4.11 -12.01 1.55
N ASN A 49 3.78 -13.21 1.07
CA ASN A 49 2.86 -13.38 -0.07
C ASN A 49 1.48 -12.78 0.18
N GLU A 50 0.94 -12.89 1.41
CA GLU A 50 -0.35 -12.28 1.75
C GLU A 50 -0.35 -10.76 1.59
N VAL A 51 0.74 -10.11 2.00
CA VAL A 51 0.92 -8.67 1.84
C VAL A 51 1.03 -8.31 0.36
N GLN A 52 1.82 -9.06 -0.41
CA GLN A 52 1.94 -8.85 -1.85
C GLN A 52 0.59 -8.99 -2.56
N ASN A 53 -0.18 -10.02 -2.22
CA ASN A 53 -1.52 -10.25 -2.78
C ASN A 53 -2.49 -9.11 -2.42
N ALA A 54 -2.47 -8.62 -1.19
CA ALA A 54 -3.29 -7.50 -0.77
C ALA A 54 -2.98 -6.22 -1.57
N ILE A 55 -1.69 -5.89 -1.72
CA ILE A 55 -1.26 -4.71 -2.49
C ILE A 55 -1.66 -4.84 -3.96
N LEU A 56 -1.47 -6.02 -4.56
CA LEU A 56 -1.85 -6.27 -5.96
C LEU A 56 -3.36 -6.10 -6.16
N THR A 57 -4.18 -6.68 -5.28
CA THR A 57 -5.64 -6.58 -5.37
C THR A 57 -6.11 -5.15 -5.20
N GLY A 58 -5.62 -4.43 -4.19
CA GLY A 58 -6.01 -3.04 -3.93
C GLY A 58 -5.66 -2.12 -5.11
N ILE A 59 -4.42 -2.17 -5.59
CA ILE A 59 -3.99 -1.35 -6.74
C ILE A 59 -4.77 -1.73 -8.01
N ALA A 60 -5.06 -3.01 -8.23
CA ALA A 60 -5.84 -3.44 -9.39
C ALA A 60 -7.28 -2.90 -9.34
N LEU A 61 -7.89 -2.89 -8.16
CA LEU A 61 -9.24 -2.36 -7.95
C LEU A 61 -9.28 -0.84 -8.16
N ASP A 62 -8.33 -0.10 -7.59
CA ASP A 62 -8.16 1.34 -7.83
C ASP A 62 -8.04 1.64 -9.33
N MET A 63 -7.14 0.93 -10.02
CA MET A 63 -6.92 1.13 -11.45
C MET A 63 -8.16 0.80 -12.29
N ALA A 64 -8.95 -0.21 -11.89
CA ALA A 64 -10.19 -0.55 -12.56
C ALA A 64 -11.26 0.54 -12.35
N ALA A 65 -11.38 1.05 -11.12
CA ALA A 65 -12.30 2.13 -10.77
C ALA A 65 -11.94 3.43 -11.51
N GLU A 66 -10.67 3.84 -11.49
CA GLU A 66 -10.16 5.02 -12.22
C GLU A 66 -10.47 4.94 -13.73
N LYS A 67 -10.41 3.74 -14.31
CA LYS A 67 -10.72 3.49 -15.72
C LYS A 67 -12.22 3.28 -16.00
N LYS A 68 -13.09 3.38 -14.99
CA LYS A 68 -14.53 3.10 -15.08
C LYS A 68 -14.84 1.70 -15.62
N GLN A 69 -14.02 0.71 -15.24
CA GLN A 69 -14.17 -0.70 -15.60
C GLN A 69 -14.86 -1.52 -14.50
N VAL A 70 -15.43 -0.84 -13.51
CA VAL A 70 -16.22 -1.43 -12.41
C VAL A 70 -17.68 -1.02 -12.62
N GLU A 71 -18.61 -1.91 -12.30
CA GLU A 71 -20.05 -1.64 -12.42
C GLU A 71 -20.58 -0.82 -11.24
N GLU A 72 -21.67 -0.09 -11.47
CA GLU A 72 -22.40 0.59 -10.39
C GLU A 72 -23.16 -0.43 -9.51
N PRO A 73 -23.32 -0.19 -8.20
CA PRO A 73 -22.93 1.02 -7.45
C PRO A 73 -21.47 1.03 -6.96
N LEU A 74 -20.73 -0.06 -7.16
CA LEU A 74 -19.39 -0.23 -6.60
C LEU A 74 -18.40 0.80 -7.16
N LEU A 75 -18.51 1.16 -8.44
CA LEU A 75 -17.68 2.22 -9.03
C LEU A 75 -17.79 3.54 -8.28
N SER A 76 -19.02 4.00 -8.01
CA SER A 76 -19.24 5.24 -7.26
C SER A 76 -18.73 5.16 -5.83
N MET A 77 -18.87 3.99 -5.18
CA MET A 77 -18.36 3.78 -3.83
C MET A 77 -16.82 3.85 -3.77
N LEU A 78 -16.13 3.23 -4.73
CA LEU A 78 -14.67 3.24 -4.81
C LEU A 78 -14.12 4.63 -5.16
N LEU A 79 -14.70 5.31 -6.17
CA LEU A 79 -14.27 6.65 -6.56
C LEU A 79 -14.59 7.72 -5.51
N GLY A 80 -15.67 7.51 -4.74
CA GLY A 80 -16.10 8.40 -3.69
C GLY A 80 -15.42 8.18 -2.34
N ASP A 81 -14.59 7.14 -2.21
CA ASP A 81 -14.03 6.67 -0.93
C ASP A 81 -15.13 6.56 0.15
N GLU A 82 -16.18 5.81 -0.18
CA GLU A 82 -17.39 5.73 0.63
C GLU A 82 -17.07 5.22 2.06
N PRO A 83 -17.36 5.98 3.13
CA PRO A 83 -16.93 5.63 4.48
C PRO A 83 -17.45 4.30 5.02
N LEU A 84 -18.53 3.77 4.44
CA LEU A 84 -19.12 2.48 4.80
C LEU A 84 -18.58 1.30 3.97
N TYR A 85 -17.72 1.57 2.98
CA TYR A 85 -17.03 0.54 2.20
C TYR A 85 -15.65 0.26 2.82
N GLY A 86 -15.57 -0.79 3.65
CA GLY A 86 -14.37 -1.14 4.42
C GLY A 86 -13.64 -2.41 3.96
N VAL A 87 -13.79 -2.80 2.69
CA VAL A 87 -13.05 -3.91 2.07
C VAL A 87 -11.73 -3.40 1.55
#